data_AF-A0A397TZP9-F1
#
_entry.id   AF-A0A397TZP9-F1
#
_cell.length_a   1.000
_cell.length_b   1.000
_cell.length_c   1.000
_cell.angle_alpha   90.00
_cell.angle_beta   90.00
_cell.angle_gamma   90.00
#
_symmetry.space_group_name_H-M   'P 1'
#
loop_
_entity.id
_entity.type
_entity.pdbx_description
1 polymer ?
#
loop_
_entity_poly.entity_id
_entity_poly.type
_entity_poly.pdbx_seq_one_letter_code
_entity_poly.pdbx_strand_id
1 'polypeptide(L)'
;MGPAKKRVLEKFPVTNYLPGARGQTIEKLWRDFFSLYKLMRSKDELADVTINKFEIDARNWVSTFYVTPYMHVLAYHIPAFMRLLKSEGL
;
A
#
# COMPACT_ATOMS: atom_id res chain seq x y z
N MET A 1 0.65 -10.34 -7.78
CA MET A 1 0.65 -11.07 -6.49
C MET A 1 -0.32 -12.25 -6.55
N GLY A 2 0.12 -13.47 -6.16
CA GLY A 2 -0.68 -14.69 -6.29
C GLY A 2 -1.86 -14.79 -5.30
N PRO A 3 -2.85 -15.68 -5.53
CA PRO A 3 -4.10 -15.75 -4.74
C PRO A 3 -3.88 -16.00 -3.25
N ALA A 4 -2.96 -16.88 -2.87
CA ALA A 4 -2.67 -17.18 -1.46
C ALA A 4 -2.14 -15.93 -0.72
N LYS A 5 -1.18 -15.22 -1.32
CA LYS A 5 -0.59 -14.00 -0.76
C LYS A 5 -1.65 -12.90 -0.56
N LYS A 6 -2.59 -12.76 -1.50
CA LYS A 6 -3.73 -11.83 -1.35
C LYS A 6 -4.61 -12.19 -0.14
N ARG A 7 -4.99 -13.47 0.01
CA ARG A 7 -5.81 -13.92 1.16
C ARG A 7 -5.13 -13.65 2.50
N VAL A 8 -3.80 -13.81 2.57
CA VAL A 8 -3.04 -13.50 3.78
C VAL A 8 -3.13 -12.01 4.13
N LEU A 9 -2.83 -11.14 3.16
CA LEU A 9 -2.85 -9.69 3.38
C LEU A 9 -4.24 -9.12 3.60
N GLU A 10 -5.28 -9.76 3.08
CA GLU A 10 -6.67 -9.28 3.17
C GLU A 10 -7.42 -9.81 4.39
N LYS A 11 -7.31 -11.11 4.69
CA LYS A 11 -8.25 -11.81 5.59
C LYS A 11 -7.61 -12.58 6.74
N PHE A 12 -6.30 -12.82 6.71
CA PHE A 12 -5.66 -13.65 7.75
C PHE A 12 -5.71 -12.94 9.11
N PRO A 13 -6.28 -13.57 10.15
CA PRO A 13 -6.47 -12.93 11.46
C PRO A 13 -5.18 -13.05 12.29
N VAL A 14 -4.24 -12.12 12.08
CA VAL A 14 -2.93 -12.14 12.75
C VAL A 14 -3.09 -12.14 14.27
N THR A 15 -4.05 -11.36 14.77
CA THR A 15 -4.38 -11.22 16.20
C THR A 15 -4.80 -12.52 16.88
N ASN A 16 -5.31 -13.52 16.14
CA ASN A 16 -5.64 -14.84 16.70
C ASN A 16 -4.39 -15.68 17.03
N TYR A 17 -3.27 -15.43 16.34
CA TYR A 17 -2.02 -16.20 16.48
C TYR A 17 -0.93 -15.40 17.20
N LEU A 18 -1.02 -14.07 17.18
CA LEU A 18 -0.12 -13.15 17.86
C LEU A 18 -0.96 -12.16 18.67
N PRO A 19 -1.36 -12.50 19.90
CA PRO A 19 -2.19 -11.62 20.71
C PRO A 19 -1.42 -10.36 21.16
N GLY A 20 -2.18 -9.32 21.49
CA GLY A 20 -1.66 -8.05 22.00
C GLY A 20 -1.30 -7.04 20.92
N ALA A 21 -0.69 -5.93 21.35
CA ALA A 21 -0.44 -4.75 20.51
C ALA A 21 0.38 -5.07 19.25
N ARG A 22 1.38 -5.96 19.37
CA ARG A 22 2.24 -6.34 18.23
C ARG A 22 1.43 -6.98 17.10
N GLY A 23 0.51 -7.88 17.41
CA GLY A 23 -0.34 -8.51 16.40
C GLY A 23 -1.25 -7.51 15.70
N GLN A 24 -1.83 -6.59 16.47
CA GLN A 24 -2.66 -5.49 15.94
C GLN A 24 -1.86 -4.58 15.00
N THR A 25 -0.62 -4.22 15.36
CA THR A 25 0.27 -3.43 14.50
C THR A 25 0.58 -4.15 13.20
N ILE A 26 0.96 -5.44 13.26
CA ILE A 26 1.26 -6.23 12.05
C ILE A 26 0.02 -6.36 11.17
N GLU A 27 -1.14 -6.63 11.78
CA GLU A 27 -2.39 -6.75 11.03
C GLU A 27 -2.71 -5.45 10.30
N LYS A 28 -2.65 -4.31 11.00
CA LYS A 28 -2.86 -2.99 10.40
C LYS A 28 -1.88 -2.74 9.25
N LEU A 29 -0.59 -3.01 9.45
CA LEU A 29 0.43 -2.85 8.40
C LEU A 29 0.09 -3.64 7.13
N TRP A 30 -0.41 -4.87 7.28
CA TRP A 30 -0.80 -5.70 6.15
C TRP A 30 -2.06 -5.17 5.45
N ARG A 31 -3.07 -4.70 6.20
CA ARG A 31 -4.29 -4.11 5.63
C ARG A 31 -4.01 -2.79 4.89
N ASP A 32 -3.15 -1.96 5.45
CA ASP A 32 -2.74 -0.69 4.85
C ASP A 32 -1.97 -0.95 3.55
N PHE A 33 -0.99 -1.86 3.56
CA PHE A 33 -0.27 -2.26 2.37
C PHE A 33 -1.19 -2.86 1.29
N PHE A 34 -2.13 -3.71 1.69
CA PHE A 34 -3.11 -4.27 0.75
C PHE A 34 -4.02 -3.20 0.14
N SER A 35 -4.33 -2.14 0.88
CA SER A 35 -5.10 -1.00 0.37
C SER A 35 -4.33 -0.21 -0.68
N LEU A 36 -3.04 0.05 -0.46
CA LEU A 36 -2.15 0.63 -1.47
C LEU A 36 -2.11 -0.22 -2.74
N TYR A 37 -1.98 -1.54 -2.59
CA TYR A 37 -2.03 -2.47 -3.71
C TYR A 37 -3.35 -2.41 -4.49
N LYS A 38 -4.50 -2.24 -3.81
CA LYS A 38 -5.80 -2.10 -4.48
C LYS A 38 -5.91 -0.79 -5.26
N LEU A 39 -5.36 0.31 -4.75
CA LEU A 39 -5.32 1.60 -5.46
C LEU A 39 -4.50 1.49 -6.75
N MET A 40 -3.33 0.85 -6.71
CA MET A 40 -2.50 0.58 -7.91
C MET A 40 -3.06 -0.48 -8.87
N ARG A 41 -4.26 -0.98 -8.64
CA ARG A 41 -4.91 -2.00 -9.48
C ARG A 41 -6.34 -1.63 -9.82
N SER A 42 -6.79 -0.45 -9.39
CA SER A 42 -8.13 0.02 -9.68
C SER A 42 -8.20 0.48 -11.14
N LYS A 43 -9.42 0.54 -11.70
CA LYS A 43 -9.61 0.97 -13.09
C LYS A 43 -9.27 2.46 -13.30
N ASP A 44 -9.31 3.21 -12.21
CA ASP A 44 -9.09 4.65 -12.09
C ASP A 44 -7.76 4.95 -11.40
N GLU A 45 -6.77 4.06 -11.52
CA GLU A 45 -5.47 4.19 -10.85
C GLU A 45 -4.75 5.51 -11.20
N LEU A 46 -4.94 6.03 -12.42
CA LEU A 46 -4.38 7.31 -12.88
C LEU A 46 -5.27 8.54 -12.61
N ALA A 47 -6.42 8.39 -11.94
CA ALA A 47 -7.22 9.53 -11.52
C ALA A 47 -6.48 10.33 -10.44
N ASP A 48 -6.56 11.67 -10.45
CA ASP A 48 -5.81 12.51 -9.50
C ASP A 48 -6.20 12.20 -8.05
N VAL A 49 -7.48 11.93 -7.81
CA VAL A 49 -7.98 11.50 -6.49
C VAL A 49 -7.30 10.22 -6.01
N THR A 50 -7.09 9.26 -6.91
CA THR A 50 -6.48 7.97 -6.61
C THR A 50 -4.98 8.10 -6.39
N ILE A 51 -4.29 8.86 -7.24
CA ILE A 51 -2.85 9.16 -7.09
C ILE A 51 -2.59 9.91 -5.78
N ASN A 52 -3.36 10.95 -5.48
CA ASN A 52 -3.18 11.74 -4.26
C ASN A 52 -3.48 10.90 -3.01
N LYS A 53 -4.53 10.07 -3.04
CA LYS A 53 -4.83 9.15 -1.96
C LYS A 53 -3.70 8.13 -1.76
N PHE A 54 -3.21 7.54 -2.85
CA PHE A 54 -2.10 6.60 -2.80
C PHE A 54 -0.85 7.24 -2.18
N GLU A 55 -0.49 8.45 -2.60
CA GLU A 55 0.69 9.16 -2.06
C GLU A 55 0.57 9.42 -0.56
N ILE A 56 -0.58 9.92 -0.10
CA ILE A 56 -0.81 10.19 1.32
C ILE A 56 -0.75 8.90 2.12
N ASP A 57 -1.49 7.88 1.69
CA ASP A 57 -1.56 6.60 2.39
C ASP A 57 -0.19 5.89 2.39
N ALA A 58 0.59 5.99 1.30
CA ALA A 58 1.91 5.37 1.20
C ALA A 58 2.93 6.05 2.12
N ARG A 59 2.91 7.38 2.18
CA ARG A 59 3.76 8.16 3.11
C ARG A 59 3.43 7.87 4.57
N ASN A 60 2.13 7.80 4.90
CA ASN A 60 1.66 7.42 6.23
C ASN A 60 2.02 5.99 6.58
N TRP A 61 2.02 5.09 5.60
CA TRP A 61 2.41 3.71 5.82
C TRP A 61 3.91 3.59 6.14
N VAL A 62 4.79 4.22 5.35
CA VAL A 62 6.25 4.13 5.59
C VAL A 62 6.71 4.86 6.84
N SER A 63 5.97 5.84 7.37
CA SER A 63 6.33 6.53 8.62
C SER A 63 6.19 5.65 9.87
N THR A 64 5.58 4.47 9.74
CA THR A 64 5.32 3.56 10.88
C THR A 64 6.46 2.57 11.17
N PHE A 65 7.51 2.52 10.35
CA PHE A 65 8.63 1.56 10.50
C PHE A 65 9.92 2.02 9.78
N TYR A 66 11.00 1.25 9.97
CA TYR A 66 12.27 1.49 9.26
C TYR A 66 12.15 1.24 7.75
N VAL A 67 12.53 2.24 6.95
CA VAL A 67 12.29 2.28 5.50
C VAL A 67 13.41 1.55 4.75
N THR A 68 13.04 0.61 3.88
CA THR A 68 13.95 0.03 2.87
C THR A 68 13.93 0.86 1.58
N PRO A 69 14.96 0.78 0.71
CA PRO A 69 14.96 1.52 -0.56
C PRO A 69 13.69 1.30 -1.42
N TYR A 70 13.14 0.08 -1.45
CA TYR A 70 11.90 -0.21 -2.17
C TYR A 70 10.68 0.51 -1.59
N MET A 71 10.60 0.64 -0.26
CA MET A 71 9.52 1.37 0.41
C MET A 71 9.63 2.88 0.15
N HIS A 72 10.86 3.41 0.08
CA HIS A 72 11.08 4.79 -0.32
C HIS A 72 10.57 5.04 -1.75
N VAL A 73 10.96 4.19 -2.71
CA VAL A 73 10.47 4.30 -4.10
C VAL A 73 8.95 4.23 -4.16
N LEU A 74 8.32 3.30 -3.43
CA LEU A 74 6.87 3.16 -3.36
C LEU A 74 6.17 4.45 -2.90
N ALA A 75 6.67 5.10 -1.85
CA ALA A 75 6.01 6.25 -1.24
C ALA A 75 6.31 7.59 -1.95
N TYR A 76 7.51 7.75 -2.53
CA TYR A 76 7.98 9.04 -3.05
C TYR A 76 8.09 9.11 -4.56
N HIS A 77 8.34 7.99 -5.24
CA HIS A 77 8.56 7.99 -6.69
C HIS A 77 7.39 7.42 -7.48
N ILE A 78 6.72 6.37 -6.99
CA ILE A 78 5.56 5.80 -7.70
C ILE A 78 4.44 6.85 -7.95
N PRO A 79 4.03 7.70 -6.98
CA PRO A 79 3.03 8.73 -7.28
C PRO A 79 3.48 9.72 -8.36
N ALA A 80 4.76 10.09 -8.37
CA ALA A 80 5.32 10.96 -9.39
C ALA A 80 5.30 10.29 -10.77
N PHE A 81 5.65 9.01 -10.84
CA PHE A 81 5.60 8.23 -12.08
C PHE A 81 4.16 8.03 -12.58
N MET A 82 3.19 7.83 -11.68
CA MET A 82 1.77 7.74 -12.06
C MET A 82 1.27 9.05 -12.69
N ARG A 83 1.69 10.21 -12.16
CA ARG A 83 1.38 11.52 -12.77
C ARG A 83 2.02 11.67 -14.14
N LEU A 84 3.26 11.21 -14.29
CA LEU A 84 3.97 11.23 -15.57
C LEU A 84 3.25 10.37 -16.61
N LEU A 85 2.95 9.12 -16.28
CA LEU A 85 2.20 8.19 -17.16
C LEU A 85 0.87 8.81 -17.62
N LYS A 86 0.11 9.39 -16.69
CA LYS A 86 -1.12 10.11 -17.00
C LYS A 86 -0.89 11.26 -17.98
N SER A 87 0.14 12.08 -17.75
CA SER A 87 0.45 13.24 -18.60
C SER A 87 0.90 12.83 -20.01
N GLU A 88 1.52 11.66 -20.13
CA GLU A 88 1.96 11.07 -21.41
C GLU A 88 0.85 10.27 -22.11
N GLY A 89 -0.29 10.04 -21.43
CA GLY A 89 -1.41 9.26 -21.97
C GLY A 89 -1.11 7.76 -22.12
N LEU A 90 -0.16 7.25 -21.32
CA LEU A 90 0.30 5.85 -21.32
C LEU A 90 -0.45 4.98 -20.29
#